data_AF-A0A416U2J2-F1
#
_entry.id   AF-A0A416U2J2-F1
#
_cell.length_a   1.000
_cell.length_b   1.000
_cell.length_c   1.000
_cell.angle_alpha   90.00
_cell.angle_beta   90.00
_cell.angle_gamma   90.00
#
_symmetry.space_group_name_H-M   'P 1'
#
loop_
_entity.id
_entity.type
_entity.pdbx_description
1 polymer ?
#
loop_
_entity_poly.entity_id
_entity_poly.type
_entity_poly.pdbx_seq_one_letter_code
_entity_poly.pdbx_strand_id
1 'polypeptide(L)' 'MLLDRMRSDCNYFFGNGNGYEGHLWGGSVEAICDEMERIWNSLEEKPEWLTLEQIKEYRKEMMKVRMK' A
#
# COMPACT_ATOMS: atom_id res chain seq x y z
N MET A 1 -1.75 -13.75 0.49
CA MET A 1 -3.09 -13.13 0.29
C MET A 1 -2.93 -11.82 -0.48
N LEU A 2 -3.99 -11.27 -1.09
CA LEU A 2 -3.91 -10.02 -1.87
C LEU A 2 -3.29 -8.86 -1.09
N LEU A 3 -3.63 -8.72 0.20
CA LEU A 3 -3.08 -7.68 1.08
C LEU A 3 -1.54 -7.74 1.23
N ASP A 4 -0.96 -8.93 1.25
CA ASP A 4 0.50 -9.10 1.36
C ASP A 4 1.22 -8.78 0.03
N ARG A 5 0.55 -9.06 -1.10
CA ARG A 5 1.02 -8.59 -2.40
C ARG A 5 1.03 -7.07 -2.47
N MET A 6 -0.04 -6.40 -2.04
CA MET A 6 -0.11 -4.93 -2.01
C MET A 6 0.95 -4.31 -1.08
N ARG A 7 1.21 -4.93 0.08
CA ARG A 7 2.33 -4.52 0.94
C ARG A 7 3.68 -4.60 0.21
N SER A 8 3.88 -5.65 -0.59
CA SER A 8 5.08 -5.79 -1.42
C SER A 8 5.17 -4.72 -2.51
N ASP A 9 4.04 -4.35 -3.13
CA ASP A 9 3.98 -3.25 -4.09
C ASP A 9 4.38 -1.91 -3.43
N CYS A 10 3.89 -1.62 -2.22
CA CYS A 10 4.29 -0.43 -1.46
C CYS A 10 5.80 -0.44 -1.13
N ASN A 11 6.35 -1.59 -0.72
CA ASN A 11 7.78 -1.71 -0.46
C ASN A 11 8.61 -1.51 -1.74
N TYR A 12 8.14 -2.06 -2.86
CA TYR A 12 8.78 -1.87 -4.15
C TYR A 12 8.76 -0.39 -4.56
N PHE A 13 7.64 0.30 -4.41
CA PHE A 13 7.49 1.72 -4.70
C PHE A 13 8.54 2.60 -4.02
N PHE A 14 8.85 2.35 -2.74
CA PHE A 14 9.90 3.07 -2.01
C PHE A 14 11.33 2.65 -2.38
N GLY A 15 11.52 1.39 -2.78
CA GLY A 15 12.80 0.87 -3.23
C GLY A 15 12.97 1.01 -4.73
N ASN A 16 12.97 -0.12 -5.42
CA ASN A 16 13.29 -0.22 -6.85
C ASN A 16 12.25 0.44 -7.78
N GLY A 17 11.08 0.78 -7.26
CA GLY A 17 10.00 1.45 -7.98
C GLY A 17 10.19 2.96 -8.10
N ASN A 18 11.13 3.56 -7.34
CA ASN A 18 11.48 4.98 -7.43
C ASN A 18 10.28 5.95 -7.40
N GLY A 19 9.21 5.62 -6.66
CA GLY A 19 8.01 6.44 -6.59
C GLY A 19 7.09 6.37 -7.82
N TYR A 20 7.28 5.41 -8.73
CA TYR A 20 6.42 5.23 -9.91
C TYR A 20 5.15 4.44 -9.57
N GLU A 21 4.00 5.10 -9.71
CA GLU A 21 2.69 4.52 -9.36
C GLU A 21 2.23 3.40 -10.32
N GLY A 22 2.75 3.35 -11.55
CA GLY A 22 2.34 2.35 -12.54
C GLY A 22 2.66 0.90 -12.17
N HIS A 23 3.49 0.68 -11.14
CA HIS A 23 3.75 -0.66 -10.58
C HIS A 23 2.80 -1.04 -9.44
N LEU A 24 2.03 -0.09 -8.91
CA LEU A 24 1.09 -0.35 -7.84
C LEU A 24 -0.13 -1.08 -8.38
N TRP A 25 -0.65 -2.01 -7.59
CA TRP A 25 -2.03 -2.45 -7.78
C TRP A 25 -2.97 -1.24 -7.81
N GLY A 26 -3.89 -1.18 -8.78
CA GLY A 26 -4.80 -0.04 -8.94
C GLY A 26 -4.17 1.21 -9.58
N GLY A 27 -2.86 1.23 -9.83
CA GLY A 27 -2.17 2.25 -10.62
C GLY A 27 -2.03 3.63 -9.98
N SER A 28 -2.42 3.80 -8.71
CA SER A 28 -2.21 5.02 -7.94
C SER A 28 -2.02 4.71 -6.45
N VAL A 29 -1.39 5.64 -5.72
CA VAL A 29 -1.23 5.53 -4.26
C VAL A 29 -2.59 5.49 -3.57
N GLU A 30 -3.53 6.30 -4.02
CA GLU A 30 -4.89 6.35 -3.47
C GLU A 30 -5.60 5.01 -3.66
N ALA A 31 -5.58 4.45 -4.88
CA ALA A 31 -6.27 3.20 -5.20
C ALA A 31 -5.75 2.01 -4.39
N ILE A 32 -4.42 1.87 -4.27
CA ILE A 32 -3.84 0.76 -3.50
C ILE A 32 -4.12 0.90 -2.00
N CYS A 33 -3.98 2.11 -1.43
CA CYS A 33 -4.20 2.33 -0.01
C CYS A 33 -5.68 2.17 0.37
N ASP A 34 -6.62 2.66 -0.44
CA ASP A 34 -8.06 2.49 -0.21
C ASP A 34 -8.43 1.01 -0.16
N GLU A 35 -7.90 0.22 -1.10
CA GLU A 35 -8.17 -1.21 -1.14
C GLU A 35 -7.48 -1.98 0.00
N MET A 36 -6.24 -1.62 0.35
CA MET A 36 -5.55 -2.20 1.51
C MET A 36 -6.35 -1.97 2.80
N GLU A 37 -6.85 -0.75 3.02
CA GLU A 37 -7.70 -0.43 4.16
C GLU A 37 -9.02 -1.21 4.12
N ARG A 38 -9.67 -1.32 2.95
CA ARG A 38 -10.91 -2.10 2.78
C ARG A 38 -10.70 -3.58 3.11
N ILE A 39 -9.66 -4.20 2.54
CA ILE A 39 -9.33 -5.60 2.80
C ILE A 39 -9.00 -5.79 4.27
N TRP A 40 -8.08 -5.00 4.84
CA TRP A 40 -7.69 -5.11 6.24
C TRP A 40 -8.90 -4.99 7.17
N ASN A 41 -9.82 -4.06 6.92
CA ASN A 41 -11.04 -3.91 7.70
C ASN A 41 -12.00 -5.10 7.56
N SER A 42 -12.06 -5.72 6.38
CA SER A 42 -12.90 -6.91 6.13
C SER A 42 -12.38 -8.21 6.74
N LEU A 43 -11.11 -8.27 7.16
CA LEU A 43 -10.55 -9.46 7.81
C LEU A 43 -11.12 -9.61 9.23
N GLU A 44 -11.63 -10.81 9.55
CA GLU A 44 -12.06 -11.16 10.90
C GLU A 44 -10.88 -11.19 11.87
N GLU A 45 -9.77 -11.82 11.45
CA GLU A 45 -8.50 -11.86 12.17
C GLU A 45 -7.50 -10.90 11.53
N LYS A 46 -6.96 -9.96 12.32
CA LYS A 46 -6.02 -8.96 11.82
C LYS A 46 -4.61 -9.58 11.73
N PRO A 47 -3.88 -9.36 10.63
CA PRO A 47 -2.52 -9.89 10.51
C PRO A 47 -1.56 -9.19 11.46
N GLU A 48 -0.64 -9.94 12.09
CA GLU A 48 0.41 -9.38 12.97
C GLU A 48 1.46 -8.56 12.19
N TRP A 49 1.62 -8.84 10.90
CA TRP A 49 2.64 -8.23 10.04
C TRP A 49 2.19 -6.92 9.38
N LEU A 50 0.93 -6.51 9.54
CA LEU A 50 0.41 -5.25 9.00
C LEU A 50 -0.75 -4.70 9.82
N THR A 51 -0.56 -3.49 10.34
CA THR A 51 -1.56 -2.72 11.07
C THR A 51 -2.21 -1.67 10.17
N LEU A 52 -3.41 -1.22 10.53
CA LEU A 52 -4.09 -0.13 9.82
C LEU A 52 -3.27 1.18 9.80
N GLU A 53 -2.57 1.48 10.89
CA GLU A 53 -1.71 2.67 10.97
C GLU A 53 -0.50 2.57 10.03
N GLN A 54 0.06 1.38 9.81
CA GLN A 54 1.09 1.18 8.78
C GLN A 54 0.56 1.43 7.37
N ILE A 55 -0.69 1.07 7.08
CA ILE A 55 -1.32 1.37 5.78
C ILE A 55 -1.48 2.88 5.59
N LYS A 56 -1.91 3.60 6.64
CA LYS A 56 -2.01 5.07 6.60
C LYS A 56 -0.64 5.74 6.44
N GLU A 57 0.40 5.20 7.09
CA GLU A 57 1.75 5.72 6.94
C GLU A 57 2.30 5.47 5.53
N TYR A 58 2.04 4.29 4.94
CA TYR A 58 2.32 4.06 3.52
C TYR A 58 1.68 5.14 2.65
N ARG A 59 0.38 5.40 2.79
CA ARG A 59 -0.30 6.46 2.04
C ARG A 59 0.40 7.81 2.20
N LYS A 60 0.68 8.22 3.45
CA LYS A 60 1.29 9.52 3.73
C LYS A 60 2.68 9.67 3.10
N GLU A 61 3.53 8.67 3.23
CA GLU A 61 4.90 8.76 2.71
C GLU A 61 4.95 8.57 1.19
N MET A 62 4.12 7.68 0.62
CA MET A 62 4.06 7.50 -0.83
C MET A 62 3.57 8.77 -1.54
N MET A 63 2.59 9.47 -0.98
CA MET A 63 2.10 10.75 -1.51
C MET A 63 3.17 11.85 -1.56
N LYS A 64 4.19 11.78 -0.70
CA LYS A 64 5.33 12.72 -0.72
C LYS A 64 6.36 12.38 -1.79
N VAL A 65 6.54 11.08 -2.05
CA VAL A 65 7.61 10.55 -2.91
C VAL A 65 7.15 10.33 -4.36
N ARG A 66 5.85 10.19 -4.60
CA ARG A 66 5.32 9.86 -5.93
C ARG A 66 5.90 10.76 -7.03
N MET A 67 6.34 10.13 -8.11
CA MET A 67 6.80 10.85 -9.29
C MET A 67 5.61 11.56 -9.92
N LYS A 68 5.76 12.86 -10.20
CA LYS A 68 4.79 13.61 -11.01
C LYS A 68 4.89 13.23 -12.47
#